data_AF-A0A8X6SEC5-F1
#
_entry.id   AF-A0A8X6SEC5-F1
#
_cell.length_a   1.000
_cell.length_b   1.000
_cell.length_c   1.000
_cell.angle_alpha   90.00
_cell.angle_beta   90.00
_cell.angle_gamma   90.00
#
_symmetry.space_group_name_H-M   'P 1'
#
loop_
_entity.id
_entity.type
_entity.pdbx_description
1 polymer ?
#
loop_
_entity_poly.entity_id
_entity_poly.type
_entity_poly.pdbx_seq_one_letter_code
_entity_poly.pdbx_strand_id
1 'polypeptide(L)'
;MFGKLVIEAENCYLVQLYTKLKGLRGREIALEVEEKIEVVEEKIEKKVEQVEERIREQVKEKYEEVDGNLSFISQRVEDLEKKLLVSRNKNESKILPSSPVPVPSSPVPVNVSTVSVTLSTYDGKTNWEVYKIQFSIISEANGWTKGVKACQHATSLRGEAAEILQTLPDTEKLNLNSLYNALDLRFGQKCSKEYARLQMKTSLPKTGESLQEYASEVERLANLAFSVHPATV
;
A
#
# COMPACT_ATOMS: atom_id res chain seq x y z
N MET A 1 66.70 29.78 39.65
CA MET A 1 66.35 28.52 38.96
C MET A 1 65.24 27.74 39.68
N PHE A 2 65.28 27.59 41.01
CA PHE A 2 64.26 26.85 41.77
C PHE A 2 62.80 27.29 41.57
N GLY A 3 62.52 28.59 41.48
CA GLY A 3 61.14 29.08 41.30
C GLY A 3 60.47 28.69 39.98
N LYS A 4 61.23 28.49 38.88
CA LYS A 4 60.66 28.04 37.59
C LYS A 4 60.26 26.57 37.61
N LEU A 5 61.07 25.73 38.24
CA LEU A 5 60.83 24.29 38.38
C LEU A 5 59.60 23.98 39.24
N VAL A 6 59.35 24.78 40.29
CA VAL A 6 58.15 24.64 41.14
C VAL A 6 56.87 24.96 40.35
N ILE A 7 56.87 26.04 39.57
CA ILE A 7 55.72 26.44 38.75
C ILE A 7 55.42 25.41 37.64
N GLU A 8 56.46 24.83 37.04
CA GLU A 8 56.30 23.78 36.03
C GLU A 8 55.71 22.48 36.62
N ALA A 9 56.13 22.12 37.84
CA ALA A 9 55.59 20.96 38.54
C ALA A 9 54.11 21.14 38.95
N GLU A 10 53.76 22.33 39.47
CA GLU A 10 52.38 22.68 39.83
C GLU A 10 51.45 22.69 38.59
N ASN A 11 51.92 23.22 37.46
CA ASN A 11 51.18 23.19 36.20
C ASN A 11 50.97 21.75 35.68
N CYS A 12 51.97 20.88 35.79
CA CYS A 12 51.83 19.46 35.41
C CYS A 12 50.77 18.75 36.26
N TYR A 13 50.76 19.02 37.57
CA TYR A 13 49.77 18.45 38.49
C TYR A 13 48.34 18.93 38.19
N LEU A 14 48.15 20.21 37.89
CA LEU A 14 46.85 20.77 37.53
C LEU A 14 46.29 20.17 36.22
N VAL A 15 47.14 19.98 35.20
CA VAL A 15 46.72 19.34 33.94
C VAL A 15 46.31 17.88 34.15
N GLN A 16 47.04 17.14 34.98
CA GLN A 16 46.70 15.75 35.34
C GLN A 16 45.37 15.67 36.10
N LEU A 17 45.16 16.55 37.08
CA LEU A 17 43.90 16.64 37.83
C LEU A 17 42.72 17.00 36.94
N TYR A 18 42.88 17.99 36.05
CA TYR A 18 41.83 18.40 35.11
C TYR A 18 41.42 17.26 34.17
N THR A 19 42.41 16.54 33.61
CA THR A 19 42.16 15.41 32.71
C THR A 19 41.40 14.29 33.43
N LYS A 20 41.77 14.00 34.68
CA LYS A 20 41.11 12.99 35.52
C LYS A 20 39.68 13.39 35.87
N LEU A 21 39.45 14.65 36.24
CA LEU A 21 38.12 15.20 36.54
C LEU A 21 37.20 15.15 35.33
N LYS A 22 37.70 15.55 34.15
CA LYS A 22 36.93 15.50 32.88
C LYS A 22 36.55 14.05 32.52
N GLY A 23 37.46 13.10 32.73
CA GLY A 23 37.19 11.66 32.52
C GLY A 23 36.24 11.03 33.54
N LEU A 24 36.16 11.56 34.77
CA LEU A 24 35.16 11.13 35.76
C LEU A 24 33.78 11.64 35.39
N ARG A 25 33.66 12.92 35.01
CA ARG A 25 32.38 13.50 34.57
C ARG A 25 31.85 12.84 33.29
N GLY A 26 32.74 12.48 32.35
CA GLY A 26 32.35 11.70 31.17
C GLY A 26 31.78 10.32 31.51
N ARG A 27 32.33 9.65 32.53
CA ARG A 27 31.81 8.36 33.01
C ARG A 27 30.47 8.49 33.73
N GLU A 28 30.30 9.52 34.55
CA GLU A 28 29.03 9.80 35.24
C GLU A 28 27.90 10.04 34.24
N ILE A 29 28.13 10.86 33.21
CA ILE A 29 27.17 11.09 32.13
C ILE A 29 26.86 9.80 31.35
N ALA A 30 27.88 8.98 31.08
CA ALA A 30 27.69 7.72 30.37
C ALA A 30 26.76 6.76 31.15
N LEU A 31 26.97 6.63 32.46
CA LEU A 31 26.10 5.80 33.32
C LEU A 31 24.66 6.31 33.35
N GLU A 32 24.45 7.63 33.45
CA GLU A 32 23.10 8.22 33.42
C GLU A 32 22.39 8.01 32.07
N VAL A 33 23.14 8.08 30.96
CA VAL A 33 22.60 7.79 29.63
C VAL A 33 22.23 6.32 29.49
N GLU A 34 23.08 5.41 30.00
CA GLU A 34 22.85 3.97 29.93
C GLU A 34 21.62 3.56 30.75
N GLU A 35 21.45 4.10 31.96
CA GLU A 35 20.23 3.92 32.77
C GLU A 35 18.97 4.42 32.05
N LYS A 36 19.04 5.60 31.41
CA LYS A 36 17.90 6.15 30.65
C LYS A 36 17.59 5.32 29.40
N ILE A 37 18.58 4.71 28.76
CA ILE A 37 18.38 3.82 27.62
C ILE A 37 17.61 2.58 28.09
N GLU A 38 18.01 1.96 29.20
CA GLU A 38 17.34 0.76 29.74
C GLU A 38 15.86 1.03 30.04
N VAL A 39 15.54 2.17 30.67
CA VAL A 39 14.15 2.58 30.93
C VAL A 39 13.35 2.82 29.65
N VAL A 40 13.99 3.37 28.60
CA VAL A 40 13.33 3.60 27.31
C VAL A 40 13.09 2.28 26.57
N GLU A 41 14.04 1.34 26.62
CA GLU A 41 13.92 0.01 26.03
C GLU A 41 12.75 -0.77 26.64
N GLU A 42 12.65 -0.82 27.97
CA GLU A 42 11.52 -1.47 28.65
C GLU A 42 10.18 -0.83 28.26
N LYS A 43 10.14 0.50 28.13
CA LYS A 43 8.94 1.23 27.72
C LYS A 43 8.56 0.96 26.26
N ILE A 44 9.55 0.75 25.39
CA ILE A 44 9.33 0.38 23.98
C ILE A 44 8.77 -1.04 23.92
N GLU A 45 9.38 -2.01 24.60
CA GLU A 45 8.89 -3.40 24.63
C GLU A 45 7.44 -3.48 25.09
N LYS A 46 7.12 -2.81 26.20
CA LYS A 46 5.74 -2.77 26.70
C LYS A 46 4.74 -2.15 25.72
N LYS A 47 5.16 -1.11 24.97
CA LYS A 47 4.31 -0.49 23.95
C LYS A 47 4.15 -1.38 22.72
N VAL A 48 5.20 -2.10 22.33
CA VAL A 48 5.15 -3.07 21.22
C VAL A 48 4.17 -4.18 21.57
N GLU A 49 4.29 -4.78 22.76
CA GLU A 49 3.38 -5.83 23.22
C GLU A 49 1.91 -5.36 23.27
N GLN A 50 1.67 -4.14 23.77
CA GLN A 50 0.33 -3.55 23.77
C GLN A 50 -0.23 -3.34 22.35
N VAL A 51 0.59 -2.90 21.40
CA VAL A 51 0.15 -2.72 20.01
C VAL A 51 -0.12 -4.06 19.34
N GLU A 52 0.72 -5.06 19.59
CA GLU A 52 0.51 -6.40 19.06
C GLU A 52 -0.79 -7.03 19.55
N GLU A 53 -1.11 -6.93 20.86
CA GLU A 53 -2.38 -7.43 21.39
C GLU A 53 -3.58 -6.75 20.73
N ARG A 54 -3.53 -5.42 20.57
CA ARG A 54 -4.60 -4.69 19.88
C ARG A 54 -4.79 -5.14 18.43
N ILE A 55 -3.70 -5.40 17.72
CA ILE A 55 -3.75 -5.92 16.35
C ILE A 55 -4.33 -7.34 16.35
N ARG A 56 -3.89 -8.21 17.27
CA ARG A 56 -4.41 -9.58 17.42
C ARG A 56 -5.92 -9.58 17.65
N GLU A 57 -6.42 -8.73 18.54
CA GLU A 57 -7.85 -8.59 18.82
C GLU A 57 -8.64 -8.09 17.59
N GLN A 58 -8.16 -7.04 16.92
CA GLN A 58 -8.84 -6.49 15.72
C GLN A 58 -8.88 -7.51 14.57
N VAL A 59 -7.81 -8.27 14.36
CA VAL A 59 -7.77 -9.32 13.35
C VAL A 59 -8.77 -10.43 13.69
N LYS A 60 -8.84 -10.84 14.96
CA LYS A 60 -9.79 -11.85 15.41
C LYS A 60 -11.23 -11.39 15.20
N GLU A 61 -11.57 -10.17 15.61
CA GLU A 61 -12.91 -9.60 15.41
C GLU A 61 -13.31 -9.57 13.92
N LYS A 62 -12.39 -9.11 13.04
CA LYS A 62 -12.64 -9.10 11.60
C LYS A 62 -12.75 -10.50 10.99
N TYR A 63 -12.03 -11.48 11.53
CA TYR A 63 -12.13 -12.87 11.09
C TYR A 63 -13.52 -13.44 11.39
N GLU A 64 -14.01 -13.27 12.62
CA GLU A 64 -15.35 -13.72 13.04
C GLU A 64 -16.47 -13.02 12.23
N GLU A 65 -16.32 -11.72 11.95
CA GLU A 65 -17.27 -10.97 11.10
C GLU A 65 -17.32 -11.54 9.67
N VAL A 66 -16.15 -11.81 9.08
CA VAL A 66 -16.04 -12.40 7.73
C VAL A 66 -16.61 -13.81 7.71
N ASP A 67 -16.33 -14.63 8.72
CA ASP A 67 -16.85 -16.00 8.83
C ASP A 67 -18.39 -16.02 8.93
N GLY A 68 -18.96 -15.14 9.76
CA GLY A 68 -20.41 -14.97 9.87
C GLY A 68 -21.06 -14.55 8.55
N ASN A 69 -20.44 -13.59 7.84
CA ASN A 69 -20.90 -13.17 6.51
C ASN A 69 -20.81 -14.30 5.48
N LEU A 70 -19.74 -15.08 5.49
CA LEU A 70 -19.55 -16.21 4.58
C LEU A 70 -20.60 -17.30 4.82
N SER A 71 -20.92 -17.60 6.08
CA SER A 71 -21.98 -18.53 6.47
C SER A 71 -23.34 -18.07 5.95
N PHE A 72 -23.67 -16.79 6.10
CA PHE A 72 -24.92 -16.22 5.59
C PHE A 72 -25.02 -16.28 4.06
N ILE A 73 -23.94 -15.93 3.36
CA ILE A 73 -23.88 -16.04 1.89
C ILE A 73 -24.06 -17.49 1.46
N SER A 74 -23.37 -18.43 2.11
CA SER A 74 -23.45 -19.86 1.81
C SER A 74 -24.89 -20.37 1.94
N GLN A 75 -25.60 -19.97 3.01
CA GLN A 75 -27.01 -20.35 3.20
C GLN A 75 -27.91 -19.79 2.09
N ARG A 76 -27.70 -18.53 1.68
CA ARG A 76 -28.49 -17.92 0.60
C ARG A 76 -28.22 -18.57 -0.75
N VAL A 77 -26.98 -18.97 -1.02
CA VAL A 77 -26.63 -19.71 -2.24
C VAL A 77 -27.38 -21.04 -2.26
N GLU A 78 -27.38 -21.79 -1.16
CA GLU A 78 -28.10 -23.07 -1.07
C GLU A 78 -29.62 -22.90 -1.27
N ASP A 79 -30.22 -21.86 -0.68
CA ASP A 79 -31.64 -21.56 -0.85
C ASP A 79 -31.99 -21.17 -2.29
N LEU A 80 -31.12 -20.43 -2.97
CA LEU A 80 -31.29 -20.07 -4.38
C LEU A 80 -31.16 -21.29 -5.28
N GLU A 81 -30.21 -22.19 -5.01
CA GLU A 81 -30.05 -23.45 -5.73
C GLU A 81 -31.32 -24.32 -5.61
N LYS A 82 -31.87 -24.46 -4.39
CA LYS A 82 -33.15 -25.17 -4.17
C LYS A 82 -34.30 -24.55 -4.95
N LYS A 83 -34.43 -23.21 -4.97
CA LYS A 83 -35.47 -22.50 -5.72
C LYS A 83 -35.33 -22.65 -7.24
N LEU A 84 -34.10 -22.67 -7.76
CA LEU A 84 -33.83 -22.92 -9.18
C LEU A 84 -34.23 -24.34 -9.58
N LEU A 85 -33.95 -25.35 -8.75
CA LEU A 85 -34.33 -26.74 -9.02
C LEU A 85 -35.86 -26.91 -9.07
N VAL A 86 -36.59 -26.30 -8.13
CA VAL A 86 -38.07 -26.32 -8.12
C VAL A 86 -38.66 -25.62 -9.33
N SER A 87 -38.08 -24.48 -9.72
CA SER A 87 -38.51 -23.74 -10.91
C SER A 87 -38.25 -24.52 -12.20
N ARG A 88 -37.17 -25.31 -12.24
CA ARG A 88 -36.79 -26.22 -13.34
C ARG A 88 -37.66 -27.48 -13.46
N ASN A 89 -38.25 -27.95 -12.37
CA ASN A 89 -39.19 -29.09 -12.44
C ASN A 89 -40.59 -28.64 -12.91
N LYS A 90 -40.96 -27.37 -12.65
CA LYS A 90 -42.29 -26.82 -12.97
C LYS A 90 -42.49 -26.50 -14.45
N ASN A 91 -41.41 -26.19 -15.17
CA ASN A 91 -41.38 -25.94 -16.61
C ASN A 91 -41.17 -27.22 -17.45
N GLU A 92 -40.62 -28.31 -16.88
CA GLU A 92 -40.50 -29.60 -17.57
C GLU A 92 -41.84 -30.37 -17.71
N SER A 93 -42.86 -30.10 -16.87
CA SER A 93 -44.19 -30.74 -16.99
C SER A 93 -45.13 -30.15 -18.06
N LYS A 94 -44.66 -29.26 -18.96
CA LYS A 94 -45.51 -28.57 -19.94
C LYS A 94 -45.18 -28.78 -21.42
N ILE A 95 -44.22 -29.64 -21.80
CA ILE A 95 -43.87 -29.82 -23.21
C ILE A 95 -43.64 -31.30 -23.58
N LEU A 96 -44.55 -31.89 -24.37
CA LEU A 96 -44.33 -32.57 -25.67
C LEU A 96 -45.65 -33.23 -26.18
N PRO A 97 -45.80 -33.62 -27.48
CA PRO A 97 -44.82 -33.63 -28.56
C PRO A 97 -45.27 -32.93 -29.86
N SER A 98 -44.34 -32.35 -30.62
CA SER A 98 -44.54 -32.18 -32.06
C SER A 98 -43.21 -32.16 -32.80
N SER A 99 -43.07 -33.15 -33.69
CA SER A 99 -42.24 -33.31 -34.90
C SER A 99 -40.89 -32.62 -35.09
N PRO A 100 -39.94 -33.30 -35.77
CA PRO A 100 -38.63 -32.74 -36.09
C PRO A 100 -38.75 -31.73 -37.24
N VAL A 101 -38.39 -30.48 -36.98
CA VAL A 101 -38.21 -29.45 -38.03
C VAL A 101 -36.70 -29.26 -38.25
N PRO A 102 -36.21 -29.17 -39.50
CA PRO A 102 -34.79 -29.12 -39.80
C PRO A 102 -34.19 -27.77 -39.41
N VAL A 103 -32.99 -27.83 -38.86
CA VAL A 103 -32.13 -26.67 -38.54
C VAL A 103 -31.64 -26.04 -39.84
N PRO A 104 -31.76 -24.71 -40.04
CA PRO A 104 -30.82 -23.97 -40.86
C PRO A 104 -29.82 -23.27 -39.95
N SER A 105 -28.57 -23.71 -40.09
CA SER A 105 -27.38 -23.06 -39.57
C SER A 105 -27.22 -21.66 -40.18
N SER A 106 -27.11 -20.63 -39.34
CA SER A 106 -26.14 -19.52 -39.47
C SER A 106 -26.40 -18.46 -38.38
N PRO A 107 -25.40 -18.09 -37.55
CA PRO A 107 -25.49 -16.90 -36.74
C PRO A 107 -25.13 -15.69 -37.59
N VAL A 108 -26.10 -14.78 -37.77
CA VAL A 108 -25.84 -13.43 -38.29
C VAL A 108 -25.02 -12.68 -37.22
N PRO A 109 -23.86 -12.08 -37.55
CA PRO A 109 -23.14 -11.25 -36.60
C PRO A 109 -23.92 -9.96 -36.38
N VAL A 110 -24.45 -9.79 -35.17
CA VAL A 110 -25.00 -8.50 -34.72
C VAL A 110 -23.79 -7.57 -34.56
N ASN A 111 -23.55 -6.73 -35.56
CA ASN A 111 -22.56 -5.66 -35.48
C ASN A 111 -23.12 -4.55 -34.58
N VAL A 112 -23.00 -4.75 -33.26
CA VAL A 112 -23.14 -3.65 -32.31
C VAL A 112 -21.86 -2.84 -32.45
N SER A 113 -21.94 -1.68 -33.09
CA SER A 113 -20.88 -0.67 -33.02
C SER A 113 -20.77 -0.19 -31.58
N THR A 114 -20.07 -0.95 -30.73
CA THR A 114 -19.74 -0.55 -29.38
C THR A 114 -18.62 0.48 -29.48
N VAL A 115 -18.89 1.70 -29.03
CA VAL A 115 -17.84 2.70 -28.80
C VAL A 115 -16.97 2.14 -27.68
N SER A 116 -15.82 1.56 -28.03
CA SER A 116 -14.86 1.05 -27.05
C SER A 116 -14.18 2.24 -26.37
N VAL A 117 -14.47 2.45 -25.09
CA VAL A 117 -13.80 3.50 -24.30
C VAL A 117 -12.35 3.07 -24.09
N THR A 118 -11.39 3.91 -24.48
CA THR A 118 -9.97 3.59 -24.39
C THR A 118 -9.43 3.85 -22.98
N LEU A 119 -8.68 2.88 -22.46
CA LEU A 119 -7.98 3.02 -21.20
C LEU A 119 -6.74 3.91 -21.38
N SER A 120 -6.54 4.85 -20.46
CA SER A 120 -5.33 5.67 -20.40
C SER A 120 -4.13 4.86 -19.88
N THR A 121 -2.94 5.19 -20.34
CA THR A 121 -1.70 4.55 -19.85
C THR A 121 -1.36 4.98 -18.43
N TYR A 122 -0.71 4.10 -17.67
CA TYR A 122 -0.25 4.39 -16.31
C TYR A 122 1.26 4.36 -16.22
N ASP A 123 1.87 5.46 -15.79
CA ASP A 123 3.34 5.61 -15.67
C ASP A 123 3.84 5.57 -14.22
N GLY A 124 2.95 5.46 -13.24
CA GLY A 124 3.29 5.49 -11.82
C GLY A 124 3.26 6.88 -11.17
N LYS A 125 3.00 7.95 -11.93
CA LYS A 125 2.99 9.33 -11.40
C LYS A 125 1.62 9.79 -10.94
N THR A 126 0.57 9.38 -11.63
CA THR A 126 -0.80 9.64 -11.21
C THR A 126 -1.13 8.79 -9.98
N ASN A 127 -2.06 9.27 -9.15
CA ASN A 127 -2.44 8.54 -7.94
C ASN A 127 -3.00 7.15 -8.32
N TRP A 128 -2.40 6.12 -7.73
CA TRP A 128 -2.73 4.73 -7.98
C TRP A 128 -4.22 4.39 -7.77
N GLU A 129 -4.84 4.94 -6.71
CA GLU A 129 -6.27 4.72 -6.43
C GLU A 129 -7.16 5.30 -7.52
N VAL A 130 -6.79 6.47 -8.05
CA VAL A 130 -7.52 7.12 -9.14
C VAL A 130 -7.46 6.27 -10.41
N TYR A 131 -6.28 5.72 -10.71
CA TYR A 131 -6.12 4.81 -11.85
C TYR A 131 -6.96 3.54 -11.68
N LYS A 132 -6.98 2.91 -10.49
CA LYS A 132 -7.83 1.73 -10.21
C LYS A 132 -9.30 2.00 -10.48
N ILE A 133 -9.81 3.16 -10.06
CA ILE A 133 -11.20 3.57 -10.29
C ILE A 133 -11.48 3.74 -11.79
N GLN A 134 -10.62 4.47 -12.51
CA GLN A 134 -10.77 4.66 -13.96
C GLN A 134 -10.73 3.34 -14.72
N PHE A 135 -9.81 2.46 -14.38
CA PHE A 135 -9.72 1.12 -14.94
C PHE A 135 -11.01 0.32 -14.71
N SER A 136 -11.56 0.36 -13.48
CA SER A 136 -12.80 -0.33 -13.15
C SER A 136 -13.96 0.14 -14.03
N ILE A 137 -14.19 1.46 -14.09
CA ILE A 137 -15.25 2.09 -14.89
C ILE A 137 -15.14 1.68 -16.37
N ILE A 138 -13.95 1.79 -16.96
CA ILE A 138 -13.72 1.46 -18.37
C ILE A 138 -13.89 -0.03 -18.63
N SER A 139 -13.41 -0.88 -17.71
CA SER A 139 -13.52 -2.33 -17.85
C SER A 139 -14.97 -2.81 -17.78
N GLU A 140 -15.81 -2.16 -16.99
CA GLU A 140 -17.23 -2.45 -16.86
C GLU A 140 -18.01 -1.94 -18.08
N ALA A 141 -17.76 -0.70 -18.50
CA ALA A 141 -18.36 -0.11 -19.69
C ALA A 141 -18.06 -0.93 -20.96
N ASN A 142 -16.86 -1.50 -21.06
CA ASN A 142 -16.47 -2.34 -22.20
C ASN A 142 -16.77 -3.84 -22.02
N GLY A 143 -17.35 -4.26 -20.89
CA GLY A 143 -17.68 -5.66 -20.63
C GLY A 143 -16.48 -6.61 -20.62
N TRP A 144 -15.31 -6.15 -20.15
CA TRP A 144 -14.08 -6.95 -20.19
C TRP A 144 -14.14 -8.16 -19.25
N THR A 145 -13.81 -9.34 -19.79
CA THR A 145 -13.63 -10.55 -18.99
C THR A 145 -12.35 -10.47 -18.16
N LYS A 146 -12.21 -11.31 -17.12
CA LYS A 146 -11.03 -11.31 -16.23
C LYS A 146 -9.69 -11.38 -16.99
N GLY A 147 -9.62 -12.20 -18.04
CA GLY A 147 -8.43 -12.31 -18.89
C GLY A 147 -8.15 -11.03 -19.68
N VAL A 148 -9.19 -10.42 -20.28
CA VAL A 148 -9.05 -9.16 -21.02
C VAL A 148 -8.64 -8.02 -20.07
N LYS A 149 -9.19 -7.98 -18.85
CA LYS A 149 -8.79 -7.01 -17.82
C LYS A 149 -7.29 -7.16 -17.49
N ALA A 150 -6.81 -8.37 -17.26
CA ALA A 150 -5.39 -8.60 -16.96
C ALA A 150 -4.48 -8.16 -18.11
N CYS A 151 -4.80 -8.55 -19.34
CA CYS A 151 -4.04 -8.15 -20.52
C CYS A 151 -4.04 -6.63 -20.67
N GLN A 152 -5.20 -5.97 -20.60
CA GLN A 152 -5.30 -4.52 -20.75
C GLN A 152 -4.60 -3.76 -19.63
N HIS A 153 -4.64 -4.30 -18.41
CA HIS A 153 -3.91 -3.69 -17.31
C HIS A 153 -2.41 -3.80 -17.52
N ALA A 154 -1.89 -4.95 -17.94
CA ALA A 154 -0.46 -5.12 -18.22
C ALA A 154 0.00 -4.24 -19.41
N THR A 155 -0.80 -4.16 -20.48
CA THR A 155 -0.45 -3.38 -21.69
C THR A 155 -0.62 -1.87 -21.51
N SER A 156 -1.34 -1.40 -20.49
CA SER A 156 -1.46 0.03 -20.19
C SER A 156 -0.29 0.59 -19.38
N LEU A 157 0.51 -0.27 -18.73
CA LEU A 157 1.66 0.15 -17.92
C LEU A 157 2.78 0.72 -18.80
N ARG A 158 3.34 1.85 -18.41
CA ARG A 158 4.45 2.55 -19.07
C ARG A 158 5.48 3.00 -18.05
N GLY A 159 6.67 3.36 -18.53
CA GLY A 159 7.73 3.90 -17.68
C GLY A 159 8.02 3.03 -16.46
N GLU A 160 8.09 3.66 -15.29
CA GLU A 160 8.41 3.01 -14.02
C GLU A 160 7.37 1.93 -13.63
N ALA A 161 6.10 2.13 -13.97
CA ALA A 161 5.07 1.12 -13.71
C ALA A 161 5.26 -0.15 -14.55
N ALA A 162 5.81 -0.04 -15.77
CA ALA A 162 6.06 -1.20 -16.62
C ALA A 162 7.21 -2.08 -16.10
N GLU A 163 8.14 -1.53 -15.33
CA GLU A 163 9.24 -2.31 -14.71
C GLU A 163 8.73 -3.40 -13.77
N ILE A 164 7.54 -3.22 -13.18
CA ILE A 164 6.92 -4.23 -12.33
C ILE A 164 6.69 -5.53 -13.10
N LEU A 165 6.42 -5.45 -14.41
CA LEU A 165 6.26 -6.63 -15.25
C LEU A 165 7.56 -7.46 -15.37
N GLN A 166 8.72 -6.89 -15.08
CA GLN A 166 9.99 -7.63 -15.04
C GLN A 166 10.19 -8.34 -13.69
N THR A 167 9.60 -7.81 -12.61
CA THR A 167 9.71 -8.36 -11.26
C THR A 167 8.81 -9.57 -11.01
N LEU A 168 7.74 -9.71 -11.81
CA LEU A 168 6.78 -10.81 -11.69
C LEU A 168 7.19 -12.03 -12.54
N PRO A 169 6.92 -13.26 -12.08
CA PRO A 169 7.09 -14.47 -12.90
C PRO A 169 6.08 -14.49 -14.05
N ASP A 170 6.44 -15.12 -15.19
CA ASP A 170 5.63 -15.09 -16.42
C ASP A 170 4.19 -15.61 -16.23
N THR A 171 4.00 -16.57 -15.32
CA THR A 171 2.69 -17.11 -14.96
C THR A 171 1.78 -16.09 -14.26
N GLU A 172 2.35 -15.04 -13.68
CA GLU A 172 1.63 -14.02 -12.91
C GLU A 172 1.48 -12.68 -13.64
N LYS A 173 2.24 -12.45 -14.72
CA LYS A 173 2.15 -11.20 -15.53
C LYS A 173 0.78 -10.99 -16.17
N LEU A 174 -0.01 -12.05 -16.32
CA LEU A 174 -1.39 -12.02 -16.81
C LEU A 174 -2.41 -12.36 -15.72
N ASN A 175 -1.99 -12.37 -14.45
CA ASN A 175 -2.88 -12.47 -13.32
C ASN A 175 -3.20 -11.07 -12.81
N LEU A 176 -4.45 -10.65 -12.96
CA LEU A 176 -4.91 -9.33 -12.55
C LEU A 176 -4.64 -9.04 -11.07
N ASN A 177 -4.75 -10.04 -10.19
CA ASN A 177 -4.55 -9.86 -8.75
C ASN A 177 -3.06 -9.66 -8.41
N SER A 178 -2.18 -10.44 -9.02
CA SER A 178 -0.72 -10.28 -8.85
C SER A 178 -0.25 -8.91 -9.32
N LEU A 179 -0.75 -8.44 -10.48
CA LEU A 179 -0.46 -7.10 -10.99
C LEU A 179 -0.92 -6.01 -10.01
N TYR A 180 -2.15 -6.09 -9.51
CA TYR A 180 -2.66 -5.14 -8.53
C TYR A 180 -1.81 -5.12 -7.27
N ASN A 181 -1.49 -6.28 -6.70
CA ASN A 181 -0.70 -6.36 -5.47
C ASN A 181 0.69 -5.76 -5.64
N ALA A 182 1.37 -6.04 -6.77
CA ALA A 182 2.71 -5.51 -7.02
C ALA A 182 2.69 -3.98 -7.23
N LEU A 183 1.68 -3.47 -7.93
CA LEU A 183 1.47 -2.02 -8.12
C LEU A 183 1.07 -1.33 -6.81
N ASP A 184 0.25 -1.97 -5.97
CA ASP A 184 -0.16 -1.44 -4.66
C ASP A 184 1.03 -1.39 -3.69
N LEU A 185 1.91 -2.38 -3.74
CA LEU A 185 3.14 -2.39 -2.94
C LEU A 185 4.10 -1.26 -3.33
N ARG A 186 4.20 -0.92 -4.63
CA ARG A 186 5.13 0.11 -5.11
C ARG A 186 4.54 1.52 -5.08
N PHE A 187 3.29 1.67 -5.54
CA PHE A 187 2.63 2.96 -5.77
C PHE A 187 1.42 3.20 -4.85
N GLY A 188 1.07 2.25 -3.98
CA GLY A 188 -0.04 2.40 -3.05
C GLY A 188 0.12 3.58 -2.09
N GLN A 189 -1.00 3.99 -1.50
CA GLN A 189 -1.07 5.24 -0.74
C GLN A 189 -0.12 5.26 0.46
N LYS A 190 0.14 4.10 1.09
CA LYS A 190 1.10 3.98 2.21
C LYS A 190 2.52 4.28 1.76
N CYS A 191 2.97 3.69 0.66
CA CYS A 191 4.30 3.93 0.11
C CYS A 191 4.45 5.35 -0.41
N SER A 192 3.41 5.90 -1.04
CA SER A 192 3.38 7.30 -1.48
C SER A 192 3.54 8.28 -0.30
N LYS A 193 2.85 8.05 0.83
CA LYS A 193 2.95 8.88 2.04
C LYS A 193 4.34 8.83 2.67
N GLU A 194 4.91 7.64 2.85
CA GLU A 194 6.25 7.47 3.41
C GLU A 194 7.33 8.06 2.51
N TYR A 195 7.20 7.88 1.19
CA TYR A 195 8.09 8.51 0.22
C TYR A 195 7.99 10.03 0.24
N ALA A 196 6.78 10.60 0.35
CA ALA A 196 6.59 12.04 0.50
C ALA A 196 7.20 12.58 1.80
N ARG A 197 7.07 11.85 2.93
CA ARG A 197 7.73 12.20 4.20
C ARG A 197 9.24 12.21 4.08
N LEU A 198 9.80 11.20 3.41
CA LEU A 198 11.23 11.10 3.18
C LEU A 198 11.74 12.23 2.31
N GLN A 199 11.08 12.49 1.16
CA GLN A 199 11.41 13.60 0.28
C GLN A 199 11.33 14.96 1.00
N MET A 200 10.32 15.19 1.82
CA MET A 200 10.20 16.42 2.58
C MET A 200 11.39 16.59 3.54
N LYS A 201 11.79 15.50 4.24
CA LYS A 201 12.96 15.52 5.15
C LYS A 201 14.29 15.76 4.43
N THR A 202 14.42 15.29 3.19
CA THR A 202 15.65 15.42 2.40
C THR A 202 15.61 16.58 1.40
N SER A 203 14.49 17.32 1.34
CA SER A 203 14.31 18.44 0.41
C SER A 203 15.22 19.61 0.78
N LEU A 204 16.05 20.03 -0.17
CA LEU A 204 16.89 21.21 -0.07
C LEU A 204 16.54 22.16 -1.23
N PRO A 205 16.60 23.49 -1.01
CA PRO A 205 16.41 24.45 -2.09
C PRO A 205 17.41 24.18 -3.23
N LYS A 206 16.93 24.12 -4.47
CA LYS A 206 17.80 23.92 -5.64
C LYS A 206 18.52 25.22 -5.99
N THR A 207 19.70 25.10 -6.59
CA THR A 207 20.49 26.27 -7.03
C THR A 207 19.72 27.04 -8.11
N GLY A 208 19.25 28.25 -7.79
CA GLY A 208 18.45 29.09 -8.69
C GLY A 208 16.92 28.95 -8.55
N GLU A 209 16.44 28.14 -7.60
CA GLU A 209 15.02 28.06 -7.24
C GLU A 209 14.60 29.24 -6.37
N SER A 210 13.42 29.80 -6.63
CA SER A 210 12.87 30.87 -5.80
C SER A 210 12.36 30.33 -4.47
N LEU A 211 12.37 31.16 -3.43
CA LEU A 211 11.83 30.77 -2.11
C LEU A 211 10.37 30.34 -2.19
N GLN A 212 9.58 30.94 -3.08
CA GLN A 212 8.17 30.62 -3.26
C GLN A 212 7.96 29.25 -3.91
N GLU A 213 8.79 28.88 -4.90
CA GLU A 213 8.76 27.55 -5.52
C GLU A 213 9.13 26.46 -4.51
N TYR A 214 10.20 26.69 -3.74
CA TYR A 214 10.60 25.75 -2.70
C TYR A 214 9.52 25.60 -1.62
N ALA A 215 8.96 26.70 -1.12
CA ALA A 215 7.87 26.67 -0.14
C ALA A 215 6.64 25.91 -0.66
N SER A 216 6.27 26.14 -1.92
CA SER A 216 5.14 25.46 -2.56
C SER A 216 5.36 23.96 -2.68
N GLU A 217 6.59 23.54 -3.01
CA GLU A 217 6.93 22.11 -3.11
C GLU A 217 6.96 21.43 -1.74
N VAL A 218 7.51 22.09 -0.71
CA VAL A 218 7.47 21.59 0.67
C VAL A 218 6.03 21.47 1.17
N GLU A 219 5.18 22.47 0.91
CA GLU A 219 3.76 22.44 1.26
C GLU A 219 3.02 21.31 0.53
N ARG A 220 3.29 21.11 -0.77
CA ARG A 220 2.74 20.00 -1.55
C ARG A 220 3.13 18.64 -0.97
N LEU A 221 4.41 18.46 -0.62
CA LEU A 221 4.93 17.23 -0.01
C LEU A 221 4.33 17.00 1.39
N ALA A 222 4.17 18.05 2.19
CA ALA A 222 3.54 17.98 3.52
C ALA A 222 2.08 17.53 3.40
N ASN A 223 1.33 18.10 2.47
CA ASN A 223 -0.05 17.68 2.18
C ASN A 223 -0.10 16.22 1.73
N LEU A 224 0.82 15.77 0.87
CA LEU A 224 0.85 14.37 0.44
C LEU A 224 1.22 13.40 1.58
N ALA A 225 2.14 13.81 2.46
CA ALA A 225 2.65 13.04 3.59
C ALA A 225 1.67 12.91 4.78
N PHE A 226 0.85 13.95 5.00
CA PHE A 226 0.01 14.09 6.19
C PHE A 226 -1.47 14.35 5.90
N SER A 227 -1.91 14.41 4.63
CA SER A 227 -3.34 14.49 4.32
C SER A 227 -4.08 13.28 4.89
N VAL A 228 -4.90 13.56 5.89
CA VAL A 228 -6.02 12.75 6.30
C VAL A 228 -7.12 13.09 5.31
N HIS A 229 -7.34 12.24 4.30
CA HIS A 229 -8.60 12.31 3.59
C HIS A 229 -9.69 12.07 4.63
N PRO A 230 -10.67 12.98 4.81
CA PRO A 230 -11.81 12.67 5.66
C PRO A 230 -12.47 11.45 5.03
N ALA A 231 -12.59 10.38 5.81
CA ALA A 231 -13.45 9.27 5.46
C ALA A 231 -14.84 9.88 5.18
N THR A 232 -15.26 9.84 3.92
CA THR A 232 -16.62 10.20 3.55
C THR A 232 -17.57 9.33 4.35
N VAL A 233 -18.38 10.02 5.16
CA VAL A 233 -19.52 9.55 5.95
C VAL A 233 -20.48 8.73 5.10
#